data_AF-A0A971UJC6-F1
#
_entry.id   AF-A0A971UJC6-F1
#
_cell.length_a   1.000
_cell.length_b   1.000
_cell.length_c   1.000
_cell.angle_alpha   90.00
_cell.angle_beta   90.00
_cell.angle_gamma   90.00
#
_symmetry.space_group_name_H-M   'P 1'
#
loop_
_entity.id
_entity.type
_entity.pdbx_description
1 polymer ?
#
loop_
_entity_poly.entity_id
_entity_poly.type
_entity_poly.pdbx_seq_one_letter_code
_entity_poly.pdbx_strand_id
1 'polypeptide(L)'
;MGKARKEVFGYVEPIGARVLVRKDEPKRETKGGIALPDAAEIPTITGRIVAISTQIENDEDVPLRQYDKILFHPKNAIPVDFEQDNQLFVVPVEDVVAVFRTNAPRRSTAAD
;
A
#
# COMPACT_ATOMS: atom_id res chain seq x y z
N MET A 1 20.20 -32.39 17.50
CA MET A 1 19.41 -31.83 16.37
C MET A 1 19.27 -30.32 16.60
N GLY A 2 20.16 -29.51 16.02
CA GLY A 2 20.08 -28.05 16.16
C GLY A 2 18.89 -27.55 15.35
N LYS A 3 17.94 -26.84 16.00
CA LYS A 3 16.90 -26.10 15.27
C LYS A 3 17.62 -25.11 14.37
N ALA A 4 17.47 -25.25 13.05
CA ALA A 4 17.88 -24.24 12.10
C ALA A 4 17.27 -22.91 12.56
N ARG A 5 18.12 -21.92 12.89
CA ARG A 5 17.65 -20.56 13.09
C ARG A 5 17.02 -20.15 11.77
N LYS A 6 15.69 -19.99 11.76
CA LYS A 6 14.98 -19.32 10.67
C LYS A 6 15.69 -18.00 10.48
N GLU A 7 16.41 -17.83 9.38
CA GLU A 7 17.04 -16.54 9.08
C GLU A 7 15.91 -15.55 8.99
N VAL A 8 15.80 -14.70 10.02
CA VAL A 8 14.89 -13.58 10.01
C VAL A 8 15.54 -12.62 9.02
N PHE A 9 15.13 -12.71 7.75
CA PHE A 9 15.32 -11.60 6.85
C PHE A 9 14.76 -10.37 7.58
N GLY A 10 15.60 -9.34 7.72
CA GLY A 10 15.25 -8.13 8.46
C GLY A 10 14.00 -7.44 7.90
N TYR A 11 13.63 -6.32 8.51
CA TYR A 11 12.55 -5.48 7.97
C TYR A 11 12.95 -4.93 6.58
N VAL A 12 11.97 -4.70 5.70
CA VAL A 12 12.21 -4.04 4.42
C VAL A 12 12.12 -2.54 4.55
N GLU A 13 13.23 -1.91 4.21
CA GLU A 13 13.36 -0.46 4.13
C GLU A 13 13.32 -0.05 2.65
N PRO A 14 12.26 0.66 2.21
CA PRO A 14 12.24 1.20 0.85
C PRO A 14 13.27 2.32 0.71
N ILE A 15 13.97 2.38 -0.44
CA ILE A 15 14.99 3.39 -0.75
C ILE A 15 14.55 4.28 -1.92
N GLY A 16 14.97 5.55 -1.87
CA GLY A 16 14.61 6.57 -2.85
C GLY A 16 13.15 7.02 -2.71
N ALA A 17 12.53 7.51 -3.78
CA ALA A 17 11.12 7.89 -3.79
C ALA A 17 10.18 6.65 -3.88
N ARG A 18 10.20 5.79 -2.86
CA ARG A 18 9.41 4.55 -2.80
C ARG A 18 8.79 4.33 -1.43
N VAL A 19 7.73 3.54 -1.40
CA VAL A 19 7.04 3.09 -0.18
C VAL A 19 6.83 1.57 -0.21
N LEU A 20 6.85 0.94 0.94
CA LEU A 20 6.46 -0.46 1.10
C LEU A 20 4.96 -0.52 1.41
N VAL A 21 4.22 -1.27 0.60
CA VAL A 21 2.76 -1.36 0.65
C VAL A 21 2.36 -2.80 0.86
N ARG A 22 1.47 -3.04 1.82
CA ARG A 22 0.70 -4.29 1.90
C ARG A 22 -0.60 -4.10 1.13
N LYS A 23 -0.81 -4.88 0.07
CA LYS A 23 -2.05 -4.83 -0.72
C LYS A 23 -3.24 -5.28 0.13
N ASP A 24 -4.42 -4.73 -0.18
CA ASP A 24 -5.66 -5.28 0.34
C ASP A 24 -5.92 -6.68 -0.29
N GLU A 25 -6.71 -7.50 0.38
CA GLU A 25 -7.15 -8.76 -0.22
C GLU A 25 -8.05 -8.48 -1.44
N PRO A 26 -7.93 -9.29 -2.51
CA PRO A 26 -8.79 -9.14 -3.66
C PRO A 26 -10.25 -9.38 -3.29
N LYS A 27 -11.15 -8.57 -3.84
CA LYS A 27 -12.59 -8.75 -3.64
C LYS A 27 -13.14 -9.72 -4.67
N ARG A 28 -13.70 -10.83 -4.17
CA ARG A 28 -14.39 -11.84 -4.98
C ARG A 28 -15.89 -11.59 -5.13
N GLU A 29 -16.41 -10.58 -4.45
CA GLU A 29 -17.83 -10.22 -4.48
C GLU A 29 -18.01 -8.74 -4.82
N THR A 30 -19.04 -8.47 -5.62
CA THR A 30 -19.52 -7.10 -5.84
C THR A 30 -20.24 -6.57 -4.60
N LYS A 31 -20.45 -5.24 -4.52
CA LYS A 31 -21.22 -4.62 -3.42
C LYS A 31 -22.65 -5.17 -3.27
N GLY A 32 -23.20 -5.80 -4.32
CA GLY A 32 -24.52 -6.43 -4.33
C GLY A 32 -24.53 -7.91 -3.95
N GLY A 33 -23.41 -8.49 -3.51
CA GLY A 33 -23.33 -9.90 -3.08
C GLY A 33 -23.21 -10.91 -4.23
N ILE A 34 -22.98 -10.46 -5.46
CA ILE A 34 -22.74 -11.36 -6.60
C ILE A 34 -21.28 -11.79 -6.58
N ALA A 35 -21.05 -13.10 -6.49
CA ALA A 35 -19.73 -13.72 -6.64
C ALA A 35 -19.22 -13.53 -8.09
N LEU A 36 -18.00 -13.02 -8.21
CA LEU A 36 -17.32 -12.85 -9.48
C LEU A 36 -16.68 -14.18 -9.91
N PRO A 37 -16.72 -14.54 -11.21
CA PRO A 37 -15.94 -15.67 -11.71
C PRO A 37 -14.44 -15.40 -11.51
N ASP A 38 -13.64 -16.46 -11.40
CA ASP A 38 -12.20 -16.35 -11.09
C ASP A 38 -11.41 -15.45 -12.06
N ALA A 39 -11.87 -15.33 -13.32
CA ALA A 39 -11.27 -14.47 -14.34
C ALA A 39 -11.62 -12.97 -14.22
N ALA A 40 -12.59 -12.62 -13.37
CA ALA A 40 -13.08 -11.25 -13.16
C ALA A 40 -12.63 -10.66 -11.81
N GLU A 41 -11.55 -11.18 -11.23
CA GLU A 41 -10.97 -10.63 -10.00
C GLU A 41 -10.59 -9.16 -10.21
N ILE A 42 -11.11 -8.29 -9.32
CA ILE A 42 -10.82 -6.87 -9.39
C ILE A 42 -9.34 -6.68 -9.03
N PRO A 43 -8.51 -6.05 -9.90
CA PRO A 43 -7.12 -5.81 -9.57
C PRO A 43 -7.05 -5.04 -8.25
N THR A 44 -6.36 -5.60 -7.25
CA THR A 44 -6.19 -4.88 -6.00
C THR A 44 -5.26 -3.69 -6.25
N ILE A 45 -5.85 -2.52 -6.35
CA ILE A 45 -5.18 -1.22 -6.55
C ILE A 45 -5.14 -0.38 -5.27
N THR A 46 -5.59 -0.97 -4.15
CA THR A 46 -5.55 -0.35 -2.83
C THR A 46 -4.65 -1.15 -1.89
N GLY A 47 -4.09 -0.46 -0.91
CA GLY A 47 -3.25 -1.07 0.11
C GLY A 47 -2.94 -0.10 1.24
N ARG A 48 -2.18 -0.59 2.21
CA ARG A 48 -1.69 0.18 3.36
C ARG A 48 -0.18 0.31 3.32
N ILE A 49 0.32 1.53 3.55
CA ILE A 49 1.75 1.77 3.69
C ILE A 49 2.26 1.11 4.97
N VAL A 50 3.23 0.20 4.82
CA VAL A 50 3.93 -0.48 5.92
C VAL A 50 5.20 0.27 6.30
N ALA A 51 5.90 0.86 5.33
CA ALA A 51 7.08 1.68 5.57
C ALA A 51 7.23 2.75 4.48
N ILE A 52 7.80 3.89 4.85
CA ILE A 52 8.20 4.96 3.93
C ILE A 52 9.73 5.06 3.95
N SER A 53 10.33 5.54 2.86
CA SER A 53 11.77 5.75 2.82
C SER A 53 12.15 7.04 3.57
N THR A 54 13.42 7.14 3.99
CA THR A 54 13.96 8.37 4.58
C THR A 54 13.81 9.58 3.65
N GLN A 55 13.88 9.37 2.33
CA GLN A 55 13.68 10.47 1.38
C GLN A 55 12.26 11.04 1.47
N ILE A 56 11.24 10.16 1.50
CA ILE A 56 9.84 10.58 1.56
C ILE A 56 9.46 11.12 2.93
N GLU A 57 10.02 10.57 4.00
CA GLU A 57 9.80 11.10 5.35
C GLU A 57 10.27 12.56 5.50
N ASN A 58 11.33 12.95 4.77
CA ASN A 58 11.88 14.30 4.78
C ASN A 58 11.33 15.21 3.66
N ASP A 59 10.40 14.72 2.84
CA ASP A 59 9.82 15.46 1.71
C ASP A 59 8.44 16.01 2.10
N GLU A 60 8.37 17.33 2.36
CA GLU A 60 7.13 18.00 2.76
C GLU A 60 6.09 18.05 1.62
N ASP A 61 6.53 17.98 0.37
CA ASP A 61 5.64 17.99 -0.80
C ASP A 61 4.94 16.63 -1.02
N VAL A 62 5.43 15.57 -0.37
CA VAL A 62 4.87 14.22 -0.42
C VAL A 62 4.40 13.80 0.98
N PRO A 63 3.17 14.17 1.40
CA PRO A 63 2.66 13.93 2.75
C PRO A 63 2.17 12.48 2.97
N LEU A 64 2.94 11.49 2.52
CA LEU A 64 2.69 10.07 2.75
C LEU A 64 3.17 9.66 4.14
N ARG A 65 2.35 8.90 4.85
CA ARG A 65 2.69 8.42 6.20
C ARG A 65 2.56 6.92 6.29
N GLN A 66 3.32 6.33 7.21
CA GLN A 66 3.08 4.96 7.62
C GLN A 66 1.61 4.80 8.02
N TYR A 67 1.04 3.65 7.65
CA TYR A 67 -0.37 3.30 7.83
C TYR A 67 -1.37 4.08 6.98
N ASP A 68 -0.96 5.01 6.11
CA ASP A 68 -1.89 5.60 5.16
C ASP A 68 -2.49 4.50 4.26
N LYS A 69 -3.81 4.55 4.08
CA LYS A 69 -4.48 3.75 3.07
C LYS A 69 -4.40 4.50 1.76
N ILE A 70 -3.94 3.84 0.71
CA ILE A 70 -3.67 4.48 -0.58
C ILE A 70 -4.35 3.77 -1.74
N LEU A 71 -4.57 4.53 -2.82
CA LEU A 71 -4.85 4.05 -4.16
C LEU A 71 -3.57 4.23 -4.98
N PHE A 72 -3.14 3.21 -5.71
CA PHE A 72 -1.91 3.27 -6.50
C PHE A 72 -2.05 2.49 -7.82
N HIS A 73 -1.22 2.85 -8.80
CA HIS A 73 -1.13 2.16 -10.07
C HIS A 73 -0.22 0.92 -9.93
N PRO A 74 -0.67 -0.30 -10.29
CA PRO A 74 0.07 -1.52 -9.99
C PRO A 74 1.25 -1.80 -10.94
N LYS A 75 1.42 -1.01 -12.02
CA LYS A 75 2.35 -1.30 -13.12
C LYS A 75 3.80 -1.48 -12.71
N ASN A 76 4.32 -0.64 -11.82
CA ASN A 76 5.71 -0.73 -11.36
C ASN A 76 5.83 -1.23 -9.92
N ALA A 77 4.77 -1.82 -9.36
CA ALA A 77 4.81 -2.39 -8.03
C ALA A 77 5.64 -3.68 -8.03
N ILE A 78 6.73 -3.70 -7.26
CA ILE A 78 7.66 -4.84 -7.21
C ILE A 78 7.26 -5.74 -6.03
N PRO A 79 6.87 -7.02 -6.25
CA PRO A 79 6.54 -7.93 -5.17
C PRO A 79 7.77 -8.21 -4.30
N VAL A 80 7.56 -8.25 -2.99
CA VAL A 80 8.58 -8.57 -2.00
C VAL A 80 8.28 -9.96 -1.45
N ASP A 81 9.09 -10.94 -1.84
CA ASP A 81 8.89 -12.33 -1.44
C ASP A 81 9.72 -12.66 -0.20
N PHE A 82 9.04 -12.90 0.94
CA PHE A 82 9.67 -13.44 2.15
C PHE A 82 9.10 -14.79 2.55
N GLU A 83 7.80 -15.01 2.32
CA GLU A 83 7.06 -16.23 2.63
C GLU A 83 5.81 -16.31 1.74
N GLN A 84 5.24 -17.51 1.61
CA GLN A 84 3.91 -17.71 1.03
C GLN A 84 2.90 -16.88 1.83
N ASP A 85 2.11 -16.05 1.14
CA ASP A 85 1.08 -15.12 1.65
C ASP A 85 1.51 -13.67 1.93
N ASN A 86 2.77 -13.30 1.71
CA ASN A 86 3.19 -11.92 1.94
C ASN A 86 2.78 -11.01 0.76
N GLN A 87 1.66 -10.29 0.90
CA GLN A 87 1.16 -9.31 -0.08
C GLN A 87 1.92 -7.97 -0.04
N LEU A 88 3.25 -8.02 0.14
CA LEU A 88 4.11 -6.84 0.23
C LEU A 88 4.66 -6.44 -1.13
N PHE A 89 4.61 -5.14 -1.41
CA PHE A 89 5.06 -4.57 -2.67
C PHE A 89 5.83 -3.28 -2.40
N VAL A 90 6.96 -3.08 -3.08
CA VAL A 90 7.60 -1.77 -3.15
C VAL A 90 6.97 -1.00 -4.30
N VAL A 91 6.45 0.20 -4.02
CA VAL A 91 5.71 1.04 -4.96
C VAL A 91 6.42 2.40 -5.09
N PRO A 92 6.73 2.87 -6.31
CA PRO A 92 7.19 4.24 -6.55
C PRO A 92 6.16 5.27 -6.08
N VAL A 93 6.62 6.38 -5.51
CA VAL A 93 5.71 7.46 -5.07
C VAL A 93 4.91 8.05 -6.23
N GLU A 94 5.48 8.12 -7.44
CA GLU A 94 4.79 8.57 -8.66
C GLU A 94 3.58 7.71 -9.05
N ASP A 95 3.56 6.44 -8.64
CA ASP A 95 2.44 5.53 -8.87
C ASP A 95 1.38 5.63 -7.75
N VAL A 96 1.63 6.36 -6.66
CA VAL A 96 0.64 6.60 -5.61
C VAL A 96 -0.30 7.71 -6.07
N VAL A 97 -1.56 7.35 -6.31
CA VAL A 97 -2.56 8.23 -6.93
C VAL A 97 -3.33 9.03 -5.89
N ALA A 98 -3.65 8.43 -4.74
CA ALA A 98 -4.41 9.10 -3.70
C ALA A 98 -4.21 8.46 -2.31
N VAL A 99 -4.42 9.27 -1.27
CA VAL A 99 -4.51 8.82 0.13
C VAL A 99 -5.95 8.92 0.61
N PHE A 100 -6.50 7.85 1.17
CA PHE A 100 -7.81 7.88 1.81
C PHE A 100 -7.69 8.56 3.18
N ARG A 101 -8.30 9.74 3.35
CA ARG A 101 -8.34 10.49 4.62
C ARG A 101 -9.76 10.44 5.21
N THR A 102 -9.88 10.09 6.49
CA THR A 102 -11.19 10.02 7.19
C THR A 102 -11.74 11.40 7.55
N ASN A 103 -10.89 12.43 7.64
CA ASN A 103 -11.33 13.80 7.90
C ASN A 103 -11.50 14.52 6.57
N ALA A 104 -12.74 14.83 6.20
CA ALA A 104 -13.01 15.77 5.12
C ALA A 104 -12.43 17.15 5.52
N PRO A 105 -11.84 17.92 4.60
CA PRO A 105 -11.50 19.30 4.88
C PRO A 105 -12.78 20.01 5.31
N ARG A 106 -12.81 20.56 6.53
CA ARG A 106 -13.90 21.44 6.96
C ARG A 106 -14.01 22.53 5.90
N ARG A 107 -15.09 22.52 5.10
CA ARG A 107 -15.44 23.66 4.26
C ARG A 107 -15.56 24.85 5.22
N SER A 108 -14.61 25.78 5.16
CA SER A 108 -14.78 27.07 5.82
C SER A 108 -16.00 27.72 5.18
N THR A 109 -17.10 27.77 5.92
CA THR A 109 -18.17 28.73 5.64
C THR A 109 -17.64 30.10 6.03
N ALA A 110 -16.78 30.66 5.18
CA ALA A 110 -16.59 32.10 5.09
C ALA A 110 -17.58 32.56 4.02
N ALA A 111 -18.82 32.75 4.44
CA ALA A 111 -19.75 33.63 3.74
C ALA A 111 -19.68 34.96 4.49
N ASP A 112 -19.38 36.02 3.73
CA ASP A 112 -19.58 37.43 4.08
C ASP A 112 -20.97 37.71 4.66
#